data_AF-A0A645IYU3-F1
#
_entry.id   AF-A0A645IYU3-F1
#
_cell.length_a   1.000
_cell.length_b   1.000
_cell.length_c   1.000
_cell.angle_alpha   90.00
_cell.angle_beta   90.00
_cell.angle_gamma   90.00
#
_symmetry.space_group_name_H-M   'P 1'
#
loop_
_entity.id
_entity.type
_entity.pdbx_description
1 polymer ?
#
loop_
_entity_poly.entity_id
_entity_poly.type
_entity_poly.pdbx_seq_one_letter_code
_entity_poly.pdbx_strand_id
1 'polypeptide(L)'
;MKTDDRKVRYNEEGIFNRLSDILEDNISTYRDSNGKKGTLLEIAGIKGDFTEFKNTLTDQIEDKKTRINEMLERITDKEERYYKQFAQLETAMNNMNSQSSWLASQLGMSQG
;
A
#
# COMPACT_ATOMS: atom_id res chain seq x y z
N MET A 1 -38.34 1.25 4.37
CA MET A 1 -39.25 0.08 4.46
C MET A 1 -39.08 -0.56 5.82
N LYS A 2 -40.16 -0.88 6.53
CA LYS A 2 -40.06 -1.57 7.82
C LYS A 2 -39.51 -2.98 7.58
N THR A 3 -38.56 -3.39 8.40
CA THR A 3 -37.92 -4.72 8.39
C THR A 3 -38.93 -5.86 8.49
N ASP A 4 -40.10 -5.60 9.07
CA ASP A 4 -41.20 -6.56 9.20
C ASP A 4 -41.81 -6.92 7.84
N ASP A 5 -41.97 -5.95 6.93
CA ASP A 5 -42.52 -6.21 5.59
C ASP A 5 -41.58 -7.11 4.77
N ARG A 6 -40.25 -6.97 4.94
CA ARG A 6 -39.26 -7.75 4.19
C ARG A 6 -39.20 -9.20 4.67
N LYS A 7 -39.31 -9.45 5.97
CA LYS A 7 -39.38 -10.81 6.53
C LYS A 7 -40.64 -11.54 6.09
N VAL A 8 -41.76 -10.83 6.04
CA VAL A 8 -43.04 -11.34 5.52
C VAL A 8 -42.87 -11.70 4.03
N ARG A 9 -42.34 -10.80 3.19
CA ARG A 9 -42.07 -11.10 1.77
C ARG A 9 -41.10 -12.27 1.55
N TYR A 10 -40.06 -12.39 2.37
CA TYR A 10 -39.12 -13.52 2.24
C TYR A 10 -39.80 -14.89 2.47
N ASN A 11 -40.79 -14.93 3.37
CA ASN A 11 -41.53 -16.14 3.72
C ASN A 11 -42.78 -16.38 2.85
N GLU A 12 -43.40 -15.30 2.34
CA GLU A 12 -44.70 -15.33 1.67
C GLU A 12 -44.64 -15.04 0.16
N GLU A 13 -43.53 -14.49 -0.35
CA GLU A 13 -43.37 -14.16 -1.77
C GLU A 13 -42.39 -15.07 -2.53
N GLY A 14 -42.59 -15.15 -3.85
CA GLY A 14 -41.85 -16.04 -4.74
C GLY A 14 -40.35 -15.71 -4.88
N ILE A 15 -39.59 -16.63 -5.47
CA ILE A 15 -38.13 -16.51 -5.66
C ILE A 15 -37.69 -15.21 -6.36
N PHE A 16 -38.51 -14.66 -7.25
CA PHE A 16 -38.22 -13.41 -7.96
C PHE A 16 -38.19 -12.18 -7.03
N ASN A 17 -39.04 -12.13 -6.02
CA ASN A 17 -39.06 -11.00 -5.08
C ASN A 17 -37.86 -11.07 -4.14
N ARG A 18 -37.46 -12.27 -3.73
CA ARG A 18 -36.20 -12.48 -3.00
C ARG A 18 -34.97 -12.09 -3.84
N LEU A 19 -34.96 -12.42 -5.13
CA LEU A 19 -33.90 -11.99 -6.04
C LEU A 19 -33.86 -10.47 -6.20
N SER A 20 -35.03 -9.83 -6.31
CA SER A 20 -35.15 -8.37 -6.38
C SER A 20 -34.62 -7.68 -5.13
N ASP A 21 -34.97 -8.17 -3.93
CA ASP A 21 -34.46 -7.64 -2.65
C ASP A 21 -32.92 -7.76 -2.58
N ILE A 22 -32.35 -8.90 -3.01
CA ILE A 22 -30.88 -9.10 -3.02
C ILE A 22 -30.20 -8.14 -4.00
N LEU A 23 -30.77 -7.94 -5.19
CA LEU A 23 -30.23 -6.99 -6.15
C LEU A 23 -30.28 -5.57 -5.56
N GLU A 24 -31.42 -5.17 -5.01
CA GLU A 24 -31.59 -3.85 -4.39
C GLU A 24 -30.58 -3.62 -3.25
N ASP A 25 -30.35 -4.61 -2.37
CA ASP A 25 -29.36 -4.52 -1.29
C ASP A 25 -27.90 -4.36 -1.79
N ASN A 26 -27.60 -4.80 -3.01
CA ASN A 26 -26.27 -4.72 -3.58
C ASN A 26 -26.05 -3.47 -4.46
N ILE A 27 -27.07 -3.04 -5.21
CA ILE A 27 -26.94 -1.98 -6.22
C ILE A 27 -27.76 -0.71 -5.93
N SER A 28 -28.53 -0.65 -4.84
CA SER A 28 -29.34 0.54 -4.55
C SER A 28 -28.48 1.77 -4.31
N THR A 29 -28.79 2.84 -5.04
CA THR A 29 -28.16 4.17 -4.88
C THR A 29 -28.79 4.98 -3.75
N TYR A 30 -29.92 4.52 -3.20
CA TYR A 30 -30.60 5.11 -2.06
C TYR A 30 -29.99 4.63 -0.75
N ARG A 31 -30.01 5.48 0.27
CA ARG A 31 -29.54 5.13 1.61
C ARG A 31 -30.61 4.33 2.34
N ASP A 32 -30.20 3.25 2.98
CA ASP A 32 -31.03 2.48 3.89
C ASP A 32 -31.29 3.24 5.20
N SER A 33 -32.05 2.62 6.11
CA SER A 33 -32.33 3.19 7.44
C SER A 33 -31.09 3.39 8.30
N ASN A 34 -29.95 2.78 7.95
CA ASN A 34 -28.66 2.93 8.62
C ASN A 34 -27.74 3.93 7.90
N GLY A 35 -28.25 4.62 6.87
CA GLY A 35 -27.53 5.62 6.10
C GLY A 35 -26.55 5.04 5.07
N LYS A 36 -26.53 3.72 4.86
CA LYS A 36 -25.64 3.00 3.94
C LYS A 36 -26.31 2.77 2.59
N LYS A 37 -25.55 2.81 1.50
CA LYS A 37 -26.03 2.45 0.16
C LYS A 37 -25.83 0.95 -0.10
N GLY A 38 -26.20 0.52 -1.31
CA GLY A 38 -25.96 -0.85 -1.77
C GLY A 38 -24.49 -1.26 -1.63
N THR A 39 -24.26 -2.50 -1.23
CA THR A 39 -22.93 -3.00 -0.81
C THR A 39 -21.84 -2.76 -1.86
N LEU A 40 -22.14 -2.92 -3.16
CA LEU A 40 -21.15 -2.71 -4.23
C LEU A 40 -20.78 -1.23 -4.39
N LEU A 41 -21.69 -0.32 -4.06
CA LEU A 41 -21.48 1.12 -4.14
C LEU A 41 -20.67 1.62 -2.94
N GLU A 42 -20.81 0.99 -1.77
CA GLU A 42 -19.93 1.26 -0.62
C GLU A 42 -18.48 0.75 -0.85
N ILE A 43 -18.31 -0.26 -1.71
CA ILE A 43 -17.00 -0.78 -2.09
C ILE A 43 -16.33 0.09 -3.15
N ALA A 44 -17.04 0.43 -4.23
CA ALA A 44 -16.47 1.12 -5.39
C ALA A 44 -16.65 2.66 -5.37
N GLY A 45 -17.59 3.16 -4.57
CA GLY A 45 -18.03 4.55 -4.59
C GLY A 45 -18.99 4.89 -5.73
N ILE A 46 -19.66 6.04 -5.63
CA ILE A 46 -20.49 6.61 -6.69
C ILE A 46 -19.91 7.97 -7.07
N LYS A 47 -19.62 8.17 -8.36
CA LYS A 47 -19.15 9.46 -8.90
C LYS A 47 -20.17 10.57 -8.60
N GLY A 48 -19.73 11.65 -7.95
CA GLY A 48 -20.57 12.78 -7.55
C GLY A 48 -21.29 12.63 -6.19
N ASP A 49 -21.02 11.56 -5.44
CA ASP A 49 -21.51 11.35 -4.07
C ASP A 49 -20.34 11.31 -3.08
N PHE A 50 -20.59 11.53 -1.79
CA PHE A 50 -19.56 11.47 -0.74
C PHE A 50 -18.79 10.12 -0.72
N THR A 51 -19.40 9.04 -1.23
CA THR A 51 -18.77 7.72 -1.36
C THR A 51 -17.72 7.63 -2.49
N GLU A 52 -17.62 8.63 -3.38
CA GLU A 52 -16.61 8.69 -4.45
C GLU A 52 -15.18 8.59 -3.90
N PHE A 53 -14.89 9.35 -2.84
CA PHE A 53 -13.57 9.41 -2.21
C PHE A 53 -13.50 8.62 -0.90
N LYS A 54 -14.64 8.18 -0.36
CA LYS A 54 -14.73 7.44 0.89
C LYS A 54 -15.37 6.09 0.66
N ASN A 55 -14.60 5.19 0.05
CA ASN A 55 -14.99 3.81 -0.20
C ASN A 55 -13.82 2.86 0.05
N THR A 56 -14.14 1.58 0.19
CA THR A 56 -13.16 0.54 0.56
C THR A 56 -12.01 0.44 -0.44
N LEU A 57 -12.27 0.62 -1.75
CA LEU A 57 -11.24 0.54 -2.78
C LEU A 57 -10.27 1.72 -2.71
N THR A 58 -10.80 2.93 -2.54
CA THR A 58 -10.00 4.16 -2.39
C THR A 58 -9.10 4.05 -1.15
N ASP A 59 -9.65 3.61 -0.01
CA ASP A 59 -8.88 3.42 1.22
C ASP A 59 -7.74 2.39 1.03
N GLN A 60 -8.03 1.27 0.36
CA GLN A 60 -7.01 0.26 0.04
C GLN A 60 -5.94 0.77 -0.93
N ILE A 61 -6.30 1.63 -1.88
CA ILE A 61 -5.35 2.24 -2.81
C ILE A 61 -4.43 3.21 -2.05
N GLU A 62 -4.98 4.04 -1.17
CA GLU A 62 -4.18 4.98 -0.38
C GLU A 62 -3.25 4.27 0.62
N ASP A 63 -3.70 3.19 1.25
CA ASP A 63 -2.84 2.34 2.09
C ASP A 63 -1.69 1.73 1.28
N LYS A 64 -1.98 1.21 0.08
CA LYS A 64 -0.94 0.68 -0.82
C LYS A 64 0.04 1.77 -1.26
N LYS A 65 -0.43 2.97 -1.61
CA LYS A 65 0.44 4.10 -1.98
C LYS A 65 1.36 4.50 -0.81
N THR A 66 0.81 4.57 0.40
CA THR A 66 1.57 4.88 1.61
C THR A 66 2.69 3.85 1.80
N ARG A 67 2.35 2.57 1.74
CA ARG A 67 3.33 1.48 1.85
C ARG A 67 4.39 1.50 0.75
N ILE A 68 4.03 1.84 -0.49
CA ILE A 68 4.98 2.01 -1.59
C ILE A 68 5.95 3.16 -1.28
N ASN A 69 5.46 4.30 -0.80
CA ASN A 69 6.30 5.45 -0.47
C ASN A 69 7.29 5.13 0.66
N GLU A 70 6.84 4.45 1.72
CA GLU A 70 7.73 4.00 2.80
C GLU A 70 8.81 3.02 2.28
N MET A 71 8.47 2.14 1.34
CA MET A 71 9.44 1.23 0.75
C MET A 71 10.46 1.96 -0.12
N LEU A 72 10.03 2.97 -0.89
CA LEU A 72 10.91 3.80 -1.71
C LEU A 72 11.90 4.57 -0.84
N GLU A 73 11.43 5.22 0.24
CA GLU A 73 12.29 5.91 1.20
C GLU A 73 13.35 4.97 1.80
N ARG A 74 12.94 3.76 2.23
CA ARG A 74 13.86 2.74 2.74
C ARG A 74 14.88 2.27 1.71
N ILE A 75 14.53 2.24 0.42
CA ILE A 75 15.46 1.89 -0.65
C ILE A 75 16.48 3.01 -0.82
N THR A 76 16.03 4.26 -0.88
CA THR A 76 16.90 5.43 -0.98
C THR A 76 17.88 5.52 0.20
N ASP A 77 17.42 5.29 1.43
CA ASP A 77 18.28 5.26 2.61
C ASP A 77 19.36 4.17 2.53
N LYS A 78 18.98 2.98 2.03
CA LYS A 78 19.92 1.87 1.84
C LYS A 78 20.95 2.19 0.76
N GLU A 79 20.51 2.79 -0.34
CA GLU A 79 21.37 3.22 -1.42
C GLU A 79 22.40 4.23 -0.91
N GLU A 80 21.96 5.30 -0.24
CA GLU A 80 22.87 6.32 0.32
C GLU A 80 23.85 5.69 1.33
N ARG A 81 23.39 4.78 2.18
CA ARG A 81 24.26 4.06 3.12
C ARG A 81 25.33 3.25 2.40
N TYR A 82 24.97 2.51 1.35
CA TYR A 82 25.94 1.71 0.60
C TYR A 82 26.92 2.58 -0.18
N TYR A 83 26.48 3.70 -0.75
CA TYR A 83 27.38 4.68 -1.36
C TYR A 83 28.42 5.20 -0.37
N LYS A 84 27.99 5.60 0.83
CA LYS A 84 28.90 6.05 1.90
C LYS A 84 29.89 4.97 2.31
N GLN A 85 29.41 3.73 2.49
CA GLN A 85 30.28 2.59 2.82
C GLN A 85 31.31 2.32 1.72
N PHE A 86 30.89 2.37 0.45
CA PHE A 86 31.79 2.17 -0.68
C PHE A 86 32.88 3.25 -0.73
N ALA A 87 32.52 4.53 -0.56
CA ALA A 87 33.50 5.63 -0.53
C ALA A 87 34.49 5.51 0.63
N GLN A 88 34.03 5.05 1.80
CA GLN A 88 34.90 4.76 2.93
C GLN A 88 35.86 3.60 2.65
N LEU A 89 35.37 2.53 2.03
CA LEU A 89 36.19 1.38 1.63
C LEU A 89 37.24 1.78 0.57
N GLU A 90 36.87 2.59 -0.41
CA GLU A 90 37.79 3.14 -1.41
C GLU A 90 38.90 3.97 -0.75
N THR A 91 38.52 4.85 0.18
CA THR A 91 39.49 5.65 0.95
C THR A 91 40.42 4.77 1.78
N ALA A 92 39.88 3.78 2.49
CA ALA A 92 40.65 2.85 3.32
C ALA A 92 41.61 2.01 2.47
N MET A 93 41.15 1.52 1.31
CA MET A 93 41.96 0.75 0.36
C MET A 93 43.09 1.58 -0.23
N ASN A 94 42.82 2.83 -0.61
CA ASN A 94 43.85 3.75 -1.09
C ASN A 94 44.92 4.01 -0.01
N ASN A 95 44.48 4.27 1.23
CA ASN A 95 45.39 4.44 2.36
C ASN A 95 46.22 3.18 2.63
N MET A 96 45.60 1.99 2.56
CA MET A 96 46.29 0.72 2.78
C MET A 96 47.31 0.43 1.68
N ASN A 97 46.98 0.72 0.42
CA ASN A 97 47.91 0.61 -0.70
C ASN A 97 49.13 1.53 -0.50
N SER A 98 48.91 2.79 -0.12
CA SER A 98 50.00 3.72 0.20
C SER A 98 50.88 3.23 1.36
N GLN A 99 50.27 2.68 2.42
CA GLN A 99 51.01 2.09 3.56
C GLN A 99 51.82 0.86 3.15
N SER A 100 51.24 -0.03 2.34
CA SER A 100 51.92 -1.22 1.82
C SER A 100 53.12 -0.85 0.94
N SER A 101 52.95 0.13 0.04
CA SER A 101 54.05 0.65 -0.78
C SER A 101 55.16 1.28 0.06
N TRP A 102 54.81 2.03 1.10
CA TRP A 102 55.79 2.59 2.04
C TRP A 102 56.58 1.48 2.75
N LEU A 103 55.88 0.47 3.28
CA LEU A 103 56.51 -0.66 3.96
C LEU A 103 57.45 -1.45 3.03
N ALA A 104 57.02 -1.68 1.79
CA ALA A 104 57.83 -2.35 0.78
C ALA A 104 59.10 -1.55 0.44
N SER A 105 59.00 -0.22 0.31
CA SER A 105 60.16 0.64 0.08
C SER A 105 61.17 0.60 1.23
N GLN A 106 60.69 0.60 2.48
CA GLN A 106 61.56 0.55 3.66
C GLN A 106 62.28 -0.80 3.78
N LEU A 107 61.59 -1.91 3.49
CA LEU A 107 62.20 -3.25 3.48
C LEU A 107 63.19 -3.42 2.33
N GLY A 108 62.93 -2.81 1.17
CA GLY A 108 63.84 -2.80 0.03
C GLY A 108 65.11 -1.99 0.28
N MET A 109 65.02 -0.88 1.01
CA MET A 109 66.19 -0.07 1.40
C MET A 109 67.05 -0.73 2.50
N SER A 110 66.50 -1.68 3.26
CA SER A 110 67.24 -2.41 4.30
C SER A 110 68.16 -3.52 3.78
N GLN A 111 68.12 -3.86 2.48
CA GLN A 111 68.93 -4.92 1.88
C GLN A 111 70.12 -4.43 1.01
N GLY A 112 70.43 -3.13 1.04
CA GLY A 112 71.65 -2.56 0.45
C GLY A 112 72.66 -2.18 1.51
#